data_AF-A0A9E5PGC0-F1
#
_entry.id   AF-A0A9E5PGC0-F1
#
_cell.length_a   1.000
_cell.length_b   1.000
_cell.length_c   1.000
_cell.angle_alpha   90.00
_cell.angle_beta   90.00
_cell.angle_gamma   90.00
#
_symmetry.space_group_name_H-M   'P 1'
#
loop_
_entity.id
_entity.type
_entity.pdbx_description
1 polymer ?
#
loop_
_entity_poly.entity_id
_entity_poly.type
_entity_poly.pdbx_seq_one_letter_code
_entity_poly.pdbx_strand_id
1 'polypeptide(L)'
;FGEVILLDWGCARRPPDFAEADGRAISDDAPGPRAGRAGLADLVWGTPAYMAPEQIRGRHDDISPATDVYQLGAILYEILTGHPPHNDRSISSELRGARREAPEVDWAKQARRANPLASPALAAICRRAMSANPKMRYKSVNELRDDIEHWMADEPVSVYRSGPVSSSLRWARHHQKIATLIIASVGLLGTFNAQLLRLAMQEQCNKLAHLLVREMRANVGVIEALEGAFETQEGMSRIAFARTANFYLARHDGIAALEWIPAVRHGERAAYEAAVRASAWPSLDVARTFKFTERSADSGLIRAKPRHLYFPVYYVEPYQGNETAFGYDLGSSSDRLETLRRANFAGGPTISEQIDLVQAEAGLLAASPVTHHADSTTEDPKGYVLGVFKISDLLDAAWEGIDTDHFSVQVYDVTDPNKLQLLWSNAANPEDVRSTTARPGLWGARRELLLWNRTWVVNVRPKLSFLFLYPFALLTAASEPV
;
A
#
# COMPACT_ATOMS: atom_id res chain seq x y z
N PHE A 1 -27.84 -16.92 46.85
CA PHE A 1 -28.57 -17.89 46.00
C PHE A 1 -27.73 -18.17 44.77
N GLY A 2 -27.34 -19.42 44.52
CA GLY A 2 -26.62 -19.77 43.28
C GLY A 2 -25.48 -20.78 43.43
N GLU A 3 -25.04 -21.12 44.65
CA GLU A 3 -24.05 -22.18 44.83
C GLU A 3 -24.74 -23.55 44.94
N VAL A 4 -24.36 -24.46 44.06
CA VAL A 4 -24.78 -25.87 44.12
C VAL A 4 -23.79 -26.60 45.02
N ILE A 5 -24.25 -27.04 46.19
CA ILE A 5 -23.44 -27.85 47.09
C ILE A 5 -23.58 -29.30 46.64
N LEU A 6 -22.48 -29.91 46.19
CA LEU A 6 -22.42 -31.33 45.93
C LEU A 6 -22.15 -32.06 47.25
N LEU A 7 -23.09 -32.90 47.67
CA LEU A 7 -23.01 -33.71 48.89
C LEU A 7 -23.01 -35.18 48.49
N ASP A 8 -22.02 -35.94 48.97
CA ASP A 8 -21.99 -37.39 48.82
C ASP A 8 -22.60 -38.06 50.06
N TRP A 9 -23.55 -38.97 49.82
CA TRP A 9 -24.23 -39.78 50.84
C TRP A 9 -23.93 -41.28 50.64
N GLY A 10 -22.90 -41.61 49.85
CA GLY A 10 -22.53 -42.96 49.45
C GLY A 10 -21.86 -43.81 50.53
N CYS A 11 -21.56 -45.05 50.16
CA CYS A 11 -20.86 -46.01 51.02
C CYS A 11 -19.38 -45.65 51.14
N ALA A 12 -18.92 -45.27 52.32
CA ALA A 12 -17.51 -45.04 52.59
C ALA A 12 -16.76 -46.35 52.80
N ARG A 13 -15.58 -46.48 52.19
CA ARG A 13 -14.64 -47.57 52.51
C ARG A 13 -13.53 -47.05 53.40
N ARG A 14 -13.24 -47.78 54.48
CA ARG A 14 -12.14 -47.45 55.38
C ARG A 14 -10.79 -47.70 54.69
N PRO A 15 -9.91 -46.69 54.60
CA PRO A 15 -8.54 -46.89 54.14
C PRO A 15 -7.76 -47.84 55.07
N PRO A 16 -6.76 -48.59 54.57
CA PRO A 16 -5.96 -49.49 55.40
C PRO A 16 -5.27 -48.78 56.58
N ASP A 17 -4.89 -47.51 56.39
CA ASP A 17 -4.10 -46.73 57.35
C ASP A 17 -4.95 -45.85 58.28
N PHE A 18 -6.27 -46.03 58.31
CA PHE A 18 -7.17 -45.21 59.12
C PHE A 18 -7.11 -45.66 60.59
N ALA A 19 -6.32 -44.97 61.41
CA ALA A 19 -6.20 -45.22 62.85
C ALA A 19 -7.55 -45.01 63.57
N GLU A 20 -7.88 -45.89 64.52
CA GLU A 20 -9.07 -45.77 65.37
C GLU A 20 -8.97 -44.52 66.24
N ALA A 21 -9.69 -43.46 65.86
CA ALA A 21 -10.07 -42.40 66.78
C ALA A 21 -11.39 -42.83 67.43
N ASP A 22 -11.32 -43.14 68.73
CA ASP A 22 -12.38 -43.67 69.61
C ASP A 22 -12.74 -45.15 69.44
N GLY A 23 -12.37 -45.93 70.47
CA GLY A 23 -12.64 -47.37 70.63
C GLY A 23 -14.11 -47.74 70.84
N ARG A 24 -14.97 -47.36 69.89
CA ARG A 24 -16.28 -48.01 69.69
C ARG A 24 -16.13 -48.98 68.53
N ALA A 25 -15.96 -50.25 68.86
CA ALA A 25 -16.08 -51.34 67.89
C ALA A 25 -17.47 -51.29 67.25
N ILE A 26 -17.53 -50.88 65.99
CA ILE A 26 -18.68 -51.14 65.13
C ILE A 26 -18.55 -52.60 64.73
N SER A 27 -19.47 -53.46 65.18
CA SER A 27 -19.51 -54.88 64.84
C SER A 27 -19.59 -55.08 63.33
N ASP A 28 -18.80 -56.00 62.78
CA ASP A 28 -18.83 -56.48 61.38
C ASP A 28 -20.16 -57.19 60.98
N ASP A 29 -21.21 -57.13 61.81
CA ASP A 29 -22.53 -57.71 61.56
C ASP A 29 -23.42 -56.83 60.67
N ALA A 30 -22.89 -56.37 59.54
CA ALA A 30 -23.75 -56.02 58.41
C ALA A 30 -24.17 -57.33 57.72
N PRO A 31 -25.47 -57.61 57.51
CA PRO A 31 -25.88 -58.84 56.86
C PRO A 31 -25.32 -58.88 55.43
N GLY A 32 -24.36 -59.78 55.19
CA GLY A 32 -23.89 -60.10 53.85
C GLY A 32 -25.06 -60.59 52.97
N PRO A 33 -25.02 -60.42 51.64
CA PRO A 33 -26.14 -60.75 50.77
C PRO A 33 -26.46 -62.25 50.90
N ARG A 34 -27.70 -62.56 51.29
CA ARG A 34 -28.21 -63.94 51.27
C ARG A 34 -28.13 -64.46 49.85
N ALA A 35 -27.41 -65.57 49.66
CA ALA A 35 -27.34 -66.30 48.39
C ALA A 35 -28.73 -66.84 48.02
N GLY A 36 -29.50 -66.04 47.28
CA GLY A 36 -30.79 -66.40 46.73
C GLY A 36 -31.08 -65.55 45.50
N ARG A 37 -30.91 -66.13 44.31
CA ARG A 37 -31.31 -65.62 42.98
C ARG A 37 -31.40 -64.09 42.88
N ALA A 38 -30.24 -63.43 42.98
CA ALA A 38 -30.08 -62.01 42.73
C ALA A 38 -29.79 -61.77 41.24
N GLY A 39 -30.48 -60.81 40.63
CA GLY A 39 -30.11 -60.32 39.31
C GLY A 39 -28.76 -59.60 39.37
N LEU A 40 -28.09 -59.43 38.24
CA LEU A 40 -26.77 -58.78 38.11
C LEU A 40 -26.68 -57.38 38.78
N ALA A 41 -27.83 -56.76 39.10
CA ALA A 41 -27.95 -55.49 39.78
C ALA A 41 -27.68 -55.53 41.30
N ASP A 42 -27.81 -56.68 41.97
CA ASP A 42 -27.72 -56.77 43.45
C ASP A 42 -26.28 -56.98 43.97
N LEU A 43 -25.27 -57.08 43.09
CA LEU A 43 -23.85 -57.25 43.46
C LEU A 43 -22.98 -56.02 43.21
N VAL A 44 -23.55 -54.93 42.68
CA VAL A 44 -22.79 -53.72 42.31
C VAL A 44 -23.31 -52.53 43.12
N TRP A 45 -22.57 -52.10 44.13
CA TRP A 45 -22.92 -50.94 44.95
C TRP A 45 -22.53 -49.63 44.24
N GLY A 46 -23.53 -48.79 43.93
CA GLY A 46 -23.35 -47.43 43.37
C GLY A 46 -24.22 -47.17 42.12
N THR A 47 -24.10 -45.97 41.53
CA THR A 47 -24.82 -45.60 40.28
C THR A 47 -23.97 -45.96 39.06
N PRO A 48 -24.30 -47.01 38.29
CA PRO A 48 -23.40 -47.56 37.25
C PRO A 48 -22.94 -46.54 36.20
N ALA A 49 -23.76 -45.53 35.94
CA ALA A 49 -23.48 -44.46 34.97
C ALA A 49 -22.26 -43.59 35.32
N TYR A 50 -21.82 -43.57 36.59
CA TYR A 50 -20.70 -42.74 37.08
C TYR A 50 -19.55 -43.55 37.68
N MET A 51 -19.66 -44.89 37.69
CA MET A 51 -18.67 -45.74 38.33
C MET A 51 -17.30 -45.64 37.67
N ALA A 52 -16.26 -45.62 38.49
CA ALA A 52 -14.90 -45.69 37.99
C ALA A 52 -14.62 -47.10 37.41
N PRO A 53 -13.71 -47.22 36.43
CA PRO A 53 -13.40 -48.49 35.79
C PRO A 53 -12.90 -49.58 36.75
N GLU A 54 -12.28 -49.21 37.87
CA GLU A 54 -11.90 -50.14 38.94
C GLU A 54 -13.10 -50.68 39.73
N GLN A 55 -14.15 -49.87 39.93
CA GLN A 55 -15.39 -50.28 40.60
C GLN A 55 -16.18 -51.26 39.72
N ILE A 56 -16.29 -50.98 38.42
CA ILE A 56 -16.99 -51.84 37.44
C ILE A 56 -16.32 -53.22 37.33
N ARG A 57 -14.99 -53.27 37.47
CA ARG A 57 -14.21 -54.52 37.41
C ARG A 57 -14.15 -55.30 38.72
N GLY A 58 -14.74 -54.78 39.80
CA GLY A 58 -14.67 -55.41 41.13
C GLY A 58 -13.25 -55.48 41.68
N ARG A 59 -12.34 -54.60 41.24
CA ARG A 59 -10.96 -54.53 41.76
C ARG A 59 -10.95 -53.74 43.04
N HIS A 60 -11.41 -54.38 44.11
CA HIS A 60 -11.58 -53.74 45.40
C HIS A 60 -10.26 -53.11 45.91
N ASP A 61 -9.10 -53.72 45.67
CA ASP A 61 -7.82 -53.17 46.17
C ASP A 61 -7.36 -51.88 45.47
N ASP A 62 -7.95 -51.54 44.31
CA ASP A 62 -7.62 -50.33 43.55
C ASP A 62 -8.48 -49.11 43.94
N ILE A 63 -9.51 -49.31 44.79
CA ILE A 63 -10.42 -48.23 45.22
C ILE A 63 -9.65 -47.30 46.16
N SER A 64 -9.54 -46.03 45.79
CA SER A 64 -8.73 -45.02 46.47
C SER A 64 -9.33 -43.62 46.26
N PRO A 65 -8.79 -42.53 46.84
CA PRO A 65 -9.27 -41.17 46.55
C PRO A 65 -9.28 -40.80 45.06
N ALA A 66 -8.47 -41.48 44.24
CA ALA A 66 -8.49 -41.32 42.78
C ALA A 66 -9.81 -41.83 42.14
N THR A 67 -10.53 -42.75 42.80
CA THR A 67 -11.88 -43.19 42.43
C THR A 67 -12.89 -42.05 42.58
N ASP A 68 -12.81 -41.26 43.64
CA ASP A 68 -13.67 -40.09 43.85
C ASP A 68 -13.38 -38.99 42.83
N VAL A 69 -12.09 -38.79 42.48
CA VAL A 69 -11.68 -37.88 41.39
C VAL A 69 -12.31 -38.29 40.05
N TYR A 70 -12.43 -39.60 39.78
CA TYR A 70 -13.11 -40.08 38.58
C TYR A 70 -14.60 -39.75 38.60
N GLN A 71 -15.27 -39.98 39.73
CA GLN A 71 -16.71 -39.71 39.86
C GLN A 71 -17.02 -38.22 39.74
N LEU A 72 -16.19 -37.35 40.32
CA LEU A 72 -16.29 -35.89 40.12
C LEU A 72 -16.01 -35.51 38.65
N GLY A 73 -15.07 -36.18 38.00
CA GLY A 73 -14.83 -36.05 36.56
C GLY A 73 -16.03 -36.47 35.71
N ALA A 74 -16.74 -37.53 36.12
CA ALA A 74 -17.96 -38.03 35.48
C ALA A 74 -19.14 -37.04 35.63
N ILE A 75 -19.27 -36.41 36.80
CA ILE A 75 -20.22 -35.31 37.02
C ILE A 75 -19.86 -34.11 36.13
N LEU A 76 -18.58 -33.71 36.08
CA LEU A 76 -18.13 -32.66 35.17
C LEU A 76 -18.42 -33.01 33.70
N TYR A 77 -18.21 -34.26 33.29
CA TYR A 77 -18.56 -34.73 31.95
C TYR A 77 -20.05 -34.56 31.66
N GLU A 78 -20.91 -34.94 32.60
CA GLU A 78 -22.35 -34.75 32.44
C GLU A 78 -22.74 -33.28 32.39
N ILE A 79 -22.15 -32.42 33.22
CA ILE A 79 -22.35 -30.96 33.14
C ILE A 79 -21.96 -30.43 31.75
N LEU A 80 -20.85 -30.93 31.18
CA LEU A 80 -20.37 -30.51 29.87
C LEU A 80 -21.25 -31.02 28.72
N THR A 81 -21.85 -32.20 28.85
CA THR A 81 -22.49 -32.92 27.73
C THR A 81 -24.00 -33.10 27.85
N GLY A 82 -24.57 -32.83 29.03
CA GLY A 82 -25.97 -33.10 29.39
C GLY A 82 -26.31 -34.58 29.59
N HIS A 83 -25.33 -35.49 29.52
CA HIS A 83 -25.54 -36.93 29.62
C HIS A 83 -24.43 -37.59 30.45
N PRO A 84 -24.75 -38.65 31.24
CA PRO A 84 -23.73 -39.36 31.99
C PRO A 84 -22.74 -40.07 31.06
N PRO A 85 -21.49 -40.30 31.52
CA PRO A 85 -20.43 -40.84 30.67
C PRO A 85 -20.66 -42.30 30.26
N HIS A 86 -21.36 -43.08 31.08
CA HIS A 86 -21.67 -44.48 30.79
C HIS A 86 -23.17 -44.70 30.64
N ASN A 87 -23.55 -45.49 29.64
CA ASN A 87 -24.92 -45.98 29.45
C ASN A 87 -24.97 -47.51 29.61
N ASP A 88 -26.19 -48.08 29.67
CA ASP A 88 -26.41 -49.53 29.88
C ASP A 88 -25.65 -50.42 28.87
N ARG A 89 -25.43 -49.92 27.64
CA ARG A 89 -24.66 -50.62 26.60
C ARG A 89 -23.15 -50.56 26.88
N SER A 90 -22.63 -49.44 27.35
CA SER A 90 -21.23 -49.25 27.77
C SER A 90 -20.90 -50.15 28.96
N ILE A 91 -21.72 -50.10 30.01
CA ILE A 91 -21.53 -50.88 31.25
C ILE A 91 -21.50 -52.38 30.95
N SER A 92 -22.46 -52.86 30.14
CA SER A 92 -22.50 -54.26 29.76
C SER A 92 -21.32 -54.67 28.85
N SER A 93 -20.76 -53.76 28.07
CA SER A 93 -19.54 -54.00 27.27
C SER A 93 -18.28 -54.06 28.14
N GLU A 94 -18.17 -53.21 29.17
CA GLU A 94 -17.04 -53.22 30.11
C GLU A 94 -17.07 -54.44 31.04
N LEU A 95 -18.25 -54.85 31.51
CA LEU A 95 -18.45 -56.08 32.27
C LEU A 95 -18.10 -57.33 31.45
N ARG A 96 -18.47 -57.37 30.16
CA ARG A 96 -18.07 -58.46 29.23
C ARG A 96 -16.58 -58.42 28.88
N GLY A 97 -15.98 -57.22 28.88
CA GLY A 97 -14.58 -56.96 28.54
C GLY A 97 -13.61 -57.06 29.71
N ALA A 98 -14.06 -57.30 30.95
CA ALA A 98 -13.27 -57.24 32.19
C ALA A 98 -12.03 -58.18 32.24
N ARG A 99 -11.81 -59.04 31.23
CA ARG A 99 -10.58 -59.84 31.04
C ARG A 99 -9.52 -59.22 30.11
N ARG A 100 -9.79 -58.10 29.43
CA ARG A 100 -8.83 -57.37 28.57
C ARG A 100 -8.76 -55.90 29.01
N GLU A 101 -7.57 -55.31 28.96
CA GLU A 101 -7.42 -53.86 29.17
C GLU A 101 -8.22 -53.11 28.10
N ALA A 102 -9.28 -52.40 28.53
CA ALA A 102 -10.07 -51.58 27.62
C ALA A 102 -9.23 -50.38 27.16
N PRO A 103 -9.32 -49.98 25.87
CA PRO A 103 -8.60 -48.82 25.36
C PRO A 103 -8.99 -47.54 26.13
N GLU A 104 -8.02 -46.64 26.33
CA GLU A 104 -8.28 -45.36 27.00
C GLU A 104 -9.32 -44.54 26.21
N VAL A 105 -10.36 -44.10 26.92
CA VAL A 105 -11.39 -43.24 26.34
C VAL A 105 -10.88 -41.80 26.34
N ASP A 106 -10.87 -41.17 25.17
CA ASP A 106 -10.59 -39.73 25.05
C ASP A 106 -11.83 -38.92 25.43
N TRP A 107 -12.05 -38.78 26.75
CA TRP A 107 -13.18 -38.06 27.31
C TRP A 107 -13.24 -36.58 26.87
N ALA A 108 -12.09 -35.95 26.62
CA ALA A 108 -12.07 -34.56 26.11
C ALA A 108 -12.71 -34.49 24.71
N LYS A 109 -12.34 -35.43 23.83
CA LYS A 109 -12.89 -35.51 22.47
C LYS A 109 -14.36 -35.88 22.48
N GLN A 110 -14.79 -36.78 23.38
CA GLN A 110 -16.20 -37.12 23.51
C GLN A 110 -17.02 -35.94 24.04
N ALA A 111 -16.55 -35.26 25.09
CA ALA A 111 -17.23 -34.09 25.65
C ALA A 111 -17.39 -32.97 24.61
N ARG A 112 -16.34 -32.66 23.85
CA ARG A 112 -16.39 -31.65 22.78
C ARG A 112 -17.18 -32.08 21.54
N ARG A 113 -17.38 -33.37 21.31
CA ARG A 113 -18.28 -33.87 20.26
C ARG A 113 -19.74 -33.71 20.66
N ALA A 114 -20.06 -34.02 21.92
CA ALA A 114 -21.41 -33.87 22.46
C ALA A 114 -21.79 -32.39 22.63
N ASN A 115 -20.84 -31.57 23.08
CA ASN A 115 -21.00 -30.11 23.19
C ASN A 115 -19.81 -29.39 22.56
N PRO A 116 -19.92 -28.96 21.28
CA PRO A 116 -18.86 -28.20 20.60
C PRO A 116 -18.48 -26.87 21.26
N LEU A 117 -19.36 -26.31 22.09
CA LEU A 117 -19.13 -25.06 22.84
C LEU A 117 -18.36 -25.29 24.15
N ALA A 118 -18.14 -26.54 24.57
CA ALA A 118 -17.37 -26.85 25.77
C ALA A 118 -15.92 -26.36 25.63
N SER A 119 -15.45 -25.62 26.64
CA SER A 119 -14.08 -25.11 26.72
C SER A 119 -13.07 -26.27 26.57
N PRO A 120 -12.06 -26.15 25.68
CA PRO A 120 -10.99 -27.15 25.58
C PRO A 120 -10.24 -27.38 26.88
N ALA A 121 -10.14 -26.34 27.74
CA ALA A 121 -9.51 -26.44 29.04
C ALA A 121 -10.34 -27.30 30.01
N LEU A 122 -11.67 -27.09 30.10
CA LEU A 122 -12.56 -27.94 30.90
C LEU A 122 -12.61 -29.38 30.38
N ALA A 123 -12.62 -29.55 29.06
CA ALA A 123 -12.56 -30.89 28.46
C ALA A 123 -11.24 -31.60 28.81
N ALA A 124 -10.11 -30.89 28.88
CA ALA A 124 -8.84 -31.44 29.32
C ALA A 124 -8.83 -31.80 30.82
N ILE A 125 -9.45 -30.97 31.67
CA ILE A 125 -9.66 -31.26 33.10
C ILE A 125 -10.49 -32.53 33.27
N CYS A 126 -11.63 -32.62 32.57
CA CYS A 126 -12.49 -33.79 32.54
C CYS A 126 -11.74 -35.06 32.09
N ARG A 127 -10.95 -34.97 31.01
CA ARG A 127 -10.12 -36.08 30.53
C ARG A 127 -9.10 -36.56 31.56
N ARG A 128 -8.41 -35.65 32.25
CA ARG A 128 -7.45 -36.05 33.30
C ARG A 128 -8.17 -36.70 34.48
N ALA A 129 -9.26 -36.10 34.96
CA ALA A 129 -10.05 -36.65 36.06
C ALA A 129 -10.59 -38.05 35.75
N MET A 130 -11.00 -38.30 34.52
CA MET A 130 -11.60 -39.58 34.08
C MET A 130 -10.63 -40.56 33.41
N SER A 131 -9.30 -40.40 33.59
CA SER A 131 -8.35 -41.38 33.00
C SER A 131 -8.60 -42.79 33.55
N ALA A 132 -8.50 -43.80 32.68
CA ALA A 132 -8.76 -45.19 33.05
C ALA A 132 -7.77 -45.72 34.10
N ASN A 133 -6.54 -45.19 34.12
CA ASN A 133 -5.53 -45.50 35.13
C ASN A 133 -5.62 -44.50 36.30
N PRO A 134 -5.89 -44.94 37.54
CA PRO A 134 -5.98 -44.06 38.70
C PRO A 134 -4.73 -43.18 38.91
N LYS A 135 -3.54 -43.66 38.55
CA LYS A 135 -2.28 -42.90 38.70
C LYS A 135 -2.13 -41.70 37.75
N MET A 136 -2.93 -41.65 36.68
CA MET A 136 -2.91 -40.56 35.69
C MET A 136 -3.92 -39.45 36.03
N ARG A 137 -4.76 -39.66 37.05
CA ARG A 137 -5.75 -38.68 37.53
C ARG A 137 -5.08 -37.61 38.40
N TYR A 138 -5.87 -36.65 38.90
CA TYR A 138 -5.40 -35.72 39.93
C TYR A 138 -5.08 -36.49 41.22
N LYS A 139 -4.05 -36.06 41.98
CA LYS A 139 -3.66 -36.77 43.20
C LYS A 139 -4.67 -36.59 44.33
N SER A 140 -5.46 -35.52 44.28
CA SER A 140 -6.51 -35.21 45.24
C SER A 140 -7.64 -34.43 44.60
N VAL A 141 -8.79 -34.38 45.28
CA VAL A 141 -9.92 -33.53 44.90
C VAL A 141 -9.56 -32.03 44.92
N ASN A 142 -8.65 -31.61 45.81
CA ASN A 142 -8.17 -30.22 45.84
C ASN A 142 -7.46 -29.84 44.54
N GLU A 143 -6.57 -30.70 44.01
CA GLU A 143 -5.90 -30.41 42.74
C GLU A 143 -6.89 -30.30 41.56
N LEU A 144 -7.97 -31.10 41.57
CA LEU A 144 -9.04 -30.99 40.58
C LEU A 144 -9.81 -29.67 40.74
N ARG A 145 -10.16 -29.30 41.98
CA ARG A 145 -10.84 -28.04 42.30
C ARG A 145 -10.02 -26.84 41.84
N ASP A 146 -8.72 -26.81 42.16
CA ASP A 146 -7.84 -25.69 41.83
C ASP A 146 -7.80 -25.46 40.30
N ASP A 147 -7.75 -26.51 39.47
CA ASP A 147 -7.82 -26.36 38.00
C ASP A 147 -9.19 -25.85 37.50
N ILE A 148 -10.29 -26.19 38.18
CA ILE A 148 -11.62 -25.65 37.88
C ILE A 148 -11.70 -24.18 38.28
N GLU A 149 -11.18 -23.82 39.45
CA GLU A 149 -11.12 -22.43 39.94
C GLU A 149 -10.25 -21.56 39.04
N HIS A 150 -9.07 -22.05 38.64
CA HIS A 150 -8.22 -21.39 37.64
C HIS A 150 -8.98 -21.20 36.32
N TRP A 151 -9.72 -22.21 35.85
CA TRP A 151 -10.54 -22.05 34.64
C TRP A 151 -11.61 -20.97 34.81
N MET A 152 -12.31 -20.94 35.95
CA MET A 152 -13.35 -19.95 36.26
C MET A 152 -12.77 -18.53 36.38
N ALA A 153 -11.55 -18.39 36.88
CA ALA A 153 -10.81 -17.14 36.99
C ALA A 153 -10.14 -16.70 35.66
N ASP A 154 -10.30 -17.47 34.57
CA ASP A 154 -9.61 -17.26 33.29
C ASP A 154 -8.07 -17.30 33.44
N GLU A 155 -7.58 -18.17 34.33
CA GLU A 155 -6.17 -18.44 34.60
C GLU A 155 -5.70 -19.74 33.87
N PRO A 156 -4.37 -19.92 33.66
CA PRO A 156 -3.85 -21.14 33.05
C PRO A 156 -4.12 -22.36 33.93
N VAL A 157 -4.78 -23.37 33.36
CA VAL A 157 -5.01 -24.66 34.05
C VAL A 157 -3.83 -25.62 33.81
N SER A 158 -3.51 -26.46 34.79
CA SER A 158 -2.31 -27.31 34.78
C SER A 158 -2.28 -28.31 33.61
N VAL A 159 -3.45 -28.66 33.09
CA VAL A 159 -3.66 -29.71 32.08
C VAL A 159 -3.80 -29.22 30.64
N TYR A 160 -3.88 -27.91 30.41
CA TYR A 160 -4.16 -27.35 29.10
C TYR A 160 -3.25 -26.15 28.80
N ARG A 161 -2.36 -26.31 27.82
CA ARG A 161 -1.55 -25.22 27.30
C ARG A 161 -2.35 -24.41 26.29
N SER A 162 -2.71 -23.21 26.69
CA SER A 162 -3.34 -22.21 25.82
C SER A 162 -2.33 -21.63 24.81
N GLY A 163 -2.73 -21.43 23.55
CA GLY A 163 -1.88 -20.82 22.51
C GLY A 163 -1.60 -19.33 22.74
N PRO A 164 -0.57 -18.74 22.08
CA PRO A 164 -0.07 -17.39 22.34
C PRO A 164 -1.15 -16.30 22.20
N VAL A 165 -2.04 -16.43 21.21
CA VAL A 165 -3.16 -15.49 20.99
C VAL A 165 -4.10 -15.46 22.21
N SER A 166 -4.48 -16.63 22.73
CA SER A 166 -5.41 -16.73 23.87
C SER A 166 -4.79 -16.21 25.16
N SER A 167 -3.48 -16.38 25.37
CA SER A 167 -2.76 -15.83 26.51
C SER A 167 -2.72 -14.31 26.49
N SER A 168 -2.45 -13.69 25.33
CA SER A 168 -2.45 -12.24 25.17
C SER A 168 -3.84 -11.62 25.38
N LEU A 169 -4.90 -12.28 24.91
CA LEU A 169 -6.29 -11.86 25.13
C LEU A 169 -6.72 -11.94 26.60
N ARG A 170 -6.25 -12.95 27.36
CA ARG A 170 -6.50 -13.04 28.82
C ARG A 170 -5.77 -11.96 29.58
N TRP A 171 -4.47 -11.77 29.31
CA TRP A 171 -3.68 -10.68 29.88
C TRP A 171 -4.31 -9.31 29.60
N ALA A 172 -4.76 -9.05 28.36
CA ALA A 172 -5.41 -7.79 28.00
C ALA A 172 -6.74 -7.57 28.74
N ARG A 173 -7.54 -8.62 28.94
CA ARG A 173 -8.78 -8.57 29.72
C ARG A 173 -8.52 -8.31 31.21
N HIS A 174 -7.43 -8.84 31.75
CA HIS A 174 -7.03 -8.62 33.15
C HIS A 174 -6.36 -7.25 33.36
N HIS A 175 -5.67 -6.72 32.35
CA HIS A 175 -4.97 -5.43 32.40
C HIS A 175 -5.52 -4.40 31.40
N GLN A 176 -6.83 -4.18 31.43
CA GLN A 176 -7.54 -3.34 30.45
C GLN A 176 -6.90 -1.96 30.26
N LYS A 177 -6.52 -1.26 31.35
CA LYS A 177 -5.88 0.06 31.29
C LYS A 177 -4.53 0.04 30.55
N ILE A 178 -3.70 -0.98 30.80
CA ILE A 178 -2.39 -1.13 30.15
C ILE A 178 -2.59 -1.50 28.68
N ALA A 179 -3.52 -2.41 28.37
CA ALA A 179 -3.84 -2.78 27.01
C ALA A 179 -4.36 -1.58 26.19
N THR A 180 -5.25 -0.76 26.75
CA THR A 180 -5.71 0.48 26.11
C THR A 180 -4.57 1.46 25.87
N LEU A 181 -3.67 1.63 26.86
CA LEU A 181 -2.50 2.50 26.70
C LEU A 181 -1.59 2.00 25.58
N ILE A 182 -1.29 0.70 25.51
CA ILE A 182 -0.48 0.10 24.43
C ILE A 182 -1.12 0.34 23.06
N ILE A 183 -2.42 0.08 22.92
CA ILE A 183 -3.14 0.29 21.65
C ILE A 183 -3.10 1.77 21.26
N ALA A 184 -3.36 2.68 22.21
CA ALA A 184 -3.30 4.12 21.97
C ALA A 184 -1.88 4.57 21.58
N SER A 185 -0.83 4.07 22.24
CA SER A 185 0.56 4.37 21.93
C SER A 185 0.97 3.86 20.54
N VAL A 186 0.55 2.64 20.16
CA VAL A 186 0.80 2.10 18.82
C VAL A 186 0.07 2.92 17.76
N GLY A 187 -1.18 3.33 18.01
CA GLY A 187 -1.93 4.21 17.13
C GLY A 187 -1.30 5.60 16.98
N LEU A 188 -0.86 6.20 18.08
CA LEU A 188 -0.15 7.49 18.09
C LEU A 188 1.17 7.39 17.32
N LEU A 189 1.95 6.32 17.55
CA LEU A 189 3.19 6.09 16.84
C LEU A 189 2.95 5.90 15.33
N GLY A 190 1.91 5.15 14.96
CA GLY A 190 1.53 4.94 13.56
C GLY A 190 1.12 6.24 12.86
N THR A 191 0.28 7.05 13.53
CA THR A 191 -0.14 8.36 13.00
C THR A 191 1.01 9.37 12.92
N PHE A 192 1.90 9.38 13.91
CA PHE A 192 3.10 10.21 13.91
C PHE A 192 4.04 9.85 12.75
N ASN A 193 4.36 8.56 12.58
CA ASN A 193 5.18 8.10 11.44
C ASN A 193 4.53 8.40 10.09
N ALA A 194 3.21 8.22 10.00
CA ALA A 194 2.43 8.57 8.81
C ALA A 194 2.53 10.06 8.46
N GLN A 195 2.50 10.92 9.48
CA GLN A 195 2.60 12.37 9.31
C GLN A 195 4.03 12.80 8.92
N LEU A 196 5.06 12.22 9.54
CA LEU A 196 6.45 12.44 9.14
C LEU A 196 6.70 12.04 7.68
N LEU A 197 6.20 10.87 7.26
CA LEU A 197 6.33 10.41 5.88
C LEU A 197 5.66 11.39 4.90
N ARG A 198 4.47 11.89 5.25
CA ARG A 198 3.76 12.89 4.44
C ARG A 198 4.54 14.20 4.34
N LEU A 199 5.11 14.69 5.44
CA LEU A 199 5.93 15.90 5.44
C LEU A 199 7.16 15.72 4.54
N ALA A 200 7.86 14.59 4.66
CA ALA A 200 9.01 14.29 3.79
C ALA A 200 8.61 14.26 2.31
N MET A 201 7.48 13.62 1.96
CA MET A 201 7.00 13.61 0.56
C MET A 201 6.58 15.00 0.07
N GLN A 202 5.96 15.81 0.92
CA GLN A 202 5.61 17.21 0.58
C GLN A 202 6.85 18.06 0.34
N GLU A 203 7.87 17.92 1.18
CA GLU A 203 9.14 18.62 1.02
C GLU A 203 9.83 18.25 -0.30
N GLN A 204 9.94 16.95 -0.61
CA GLN A 204 10.51 16.50 -1.89
C GLN A 204 9.70 17.00 -3.08
N CYS A 205 8.37 16.91 -3.02
CA CYS A 205 7.49 17.37 -4.08
C CYS A 205 7.61 18.89 -4.31
N ASN A 206 7.67 19.69 -3.23
CA ASN A 206 7.88 21.13 -3.33
C ASN A 206 9.25 21.46 -3.92
N LYS A 207 10.32 20.76 -3.48
CA LYS A 207 11.67 20.95 -4.00
C LYS A 207 11.74 20.69 -5.51
N LEU A 208 11.25 19.54 -5.96
CA LEU A 208 11.21 19.17 -7.37
C LEU A 208 10.38 20.18 -8.19
N ALA A 209 9.22 20.57 -7.68
CA ALA A 209 8.35 21.54 -8.32
C ALA A 209 9.01 22.92 -8.46
N HIS A 210 9.72 23.39 -7.43
CA HIS A 210 10.46 24.65 -7.47
C HIS A 210 11.60 24.62 -8.48
N LEU A 211 12.36 23.52 -8.52
CA LEU A 211 13.45 23.35 -9.50
C LEU A 211 12.92 23.33 -10.93
N LEU A 212 11.81 22.62 -11.17
CA LEU A 212 11.16 22.59 -12.48
C LEU A 212 10.67 23.97 -12.91
N VAL A 213 10.01 24.73 -12.04
CA VAL A 213 9.56 26.10 -12.34
C VAL A 213 10.75 27.01 -12.63
N ARG A 214 11.85 26.88 -11.86
CA ARG A 214 13.08 27.65 -12.09
C ARG A 214 13.68 27.34 -13.45
N GLU A 215 13.77 26.07 -13.81
CA GLU A 215 14.33 25.63 -15.08
C GLU A 215 13.48 26.10 -16.27
N MET A 216 12.15 25.92 -16.19
CA MET A 216 11.21 26.44 -17.19
C MET A 216 11.35 27.96 -17.38
N ARG A 217 11.46 28.73 -16.28
CA ARG A 217 11.62 30.19 -16.35
C ARG A 217 12.94 30.61 -16.96
N ALA A 218 14.04 29.94 -16.62
CA ALA A 218 15.35 30.21 -17.22
C ALA A 218 15.31 29.98 -18.74
N ASN A 219 14.70 28.88 -19.16
CA ASN A 219 14.58 28.45 -20.55
C ASN A 219 13.63 29.33 -21.38
N VAL A 220 12.45 29.68 -20.87
CA VAL A 220 11.52 30.60 -21.56
C VAL A 220 12.06 32.04 -21.56
N GLY A 221 12.82 32.46 -20.54
CA GLY A 221 13.47 33.77 -20.51
C GLY A 221 14.44 34.01 -21.68
N VAL A 222 15.00 32.94 -22.27
CA VAL A 222 15.80 33.04 -23.51
C VAL A 222 14.95 33.52 -24.69
N ILE A 223 13.70 33.06 -24.78
CA ILE A 223 12.78 33.45 -25.84
C ILE A 223 12.41 34.94 -25.69
N GLU A 224 12.08 35.37 -24.47
CA GLU A 224 11.77 36.78 -24.16
C GLU A 224 12.97 37.70 -24.48
N ALA A 225 14.19 37.25 -24.18
CA ALA A 225 15.41 38.00 -24.51
C ALA A 225 15.62 38.15 -26.02
N LEU A 226 15.35 37.08 -26.79
CA LEU A 226 15.42 37.12 -28.25
C LEU A 226 14.29 37.96 -28.87
N GLU A 227 13.08 37.87 -28.33
CA GLU A 227 11.92 38.68 -28.71
C GLU A 227 12.27 40.17 -28.67
N GLY A 228 12.76 40.67 -27.53
CA GLY A 228 13.14 42.08 -27.37
C GLY A 228 14.23 42.53 -28.36
N ALA A 229 15.09 41.61 -28.82
CA ALA A 229 16.08 41.92 -29.84
C ALA A 229 15.49 42.00 -31.27
N PHE A 230 14.40 41.26 -31.55
CA PHE A 230 13.64 41.37 -32.80
C PHE A 230 12.68 42.57 -32.84
N GLU A 231 12.30 43.13 -31.69
CA GLU A 231 11.45 44.32 -31.62
C GLU A 231 12.13 45.59 -32.17
N THR A 232 13.45 45.59 -32.25
CA THR A 232 14.24 46.67 -32.85
C THR A 232 13.78 47.00 -34.28
N GLN A 233 13.98 48.25 -34.72
CA GLN A 233 13.45 48.72 -36.01
C GLN A 233 13.98 47.94 -37.22
N GLU A 234 15.24 47.48 -37.16
CA GLU A 234 15.87 46.68 -38.22
C GLU A 234 15.64 45.17 -38.04
N GLY A 235 15.11 44.74 -36.88
CA GLY A 235 15.05 43.35 -36.47
C GLY A 235 16.45 42.71 -36.33
N MET A 236 16.48 41.40 -36.18
CA MET A 236 17.73 40.65 -36.04
C MET A 236 18.10 39.94 -37.35
N SER A 237 19.33 40.13 -37.82
CA SER A 237 19.85 39.36 -38.96
C SER A 237 20.05 37.89 -38.61
N ARG A 238 20.01 36.99 -39.60
CA ARG A 238 20.27 35.55 -39.43
C ARG A 238 21.60 35.27 -38.72
N ILE A 239 22.67 36.01 -39.05
CA ILE A 239 24.00 35.80 -38.44
C ILE A 239 24.00 36.22 -36.97
N ALA A 240 23.35 37.34 -36.65
CA ALA A 240 23.18 37.78 -35.27
C ALA A 240 22.34 36.77 -34.47
N PHE A 241 21.24 36.29 -35.06
CA PHE A 241 20.41 35.23 -34.47
C PHE A 241 21.21 33.96 -34.20
N ALA A 242 21.92 33.46 -35.21
CA ALA A 242 22.75 32.27 -35.09
C ALA A 242 23.75 32.36 -33.94
N ARG A 243 24.46 33.49 -33.83
CA ARG A 243 25.44 33.72 -32.76
C ARG A 243 24.78 33.76 -31.38
N THR A 244 23.67 34.49 -31.24
CA THR A 244 22.97 34.66 -29.96
C THR A 244 22.27 33.37 -29.53
N ALA A 245 21.56 32.71 -30.43
CA ALA A 245 20.87 31.45 -30.16
C ALA A 245 21.86 30.36 -29.70
N ASN A 246 22.95 30.16 -30.44
CA ASN A 246 23.97 29.16 -30.06
C ASN A 246 24.67 29.49 -28.72
N PHE A 247 24.77 30.77 -28.34
CA PHE A 247 25.27 31.13 -27.00
C PHE A 247 24.36 30.63 -25.87
N TYR A 248 23.05 30.71 -26.05
CA TYR A 248 22.07 30.20 -25.09
C TYR A 248 21.95 28.68 -25.13
N LEU A 249 21.89 28.08 -26.32
CA LEU A 249 21.81 26.62 -26.48
C LEU A 249 22.97 25.90 -25.79
N ALA A 250 24.17 26.50 -25.77
CA ALA A 250 25.34 25.95 -25.07
C ALA A 250 25.25 25.99 -23.52
N ARG A 251 24.20 26.59 -22.95
CA ARG A 251 24.00 26.76 -21.49
C ARG A 251 22.64 26.26 -21.00
N HIS A 252 21.80 25.79 -21.91
CA HIS A 252 20.40 25.47 -21.67
C HIS A 252 20.07 24.14 -22.36
N ASP A 253 20.39 23.03 -21.67
CA ASP A 253 20.24 21.68 -22.22
C ASP A 253 18.76 21.30 -22.48
N GLY A 254 17.82 21.98 -21.83
CA GLY A 254 16.38 21.79 -22.06
C GLY A 254 15.86 22.36 -23.40
N ILE A 255 16.67 23.14 -24.13
CA ILE A 255 16.29 23.78 -25.40
C ILE A 255 16.85 22.98 -26.56
N ALA A 256 15.97 22.33 -27.32
CA ALA A 256 16.34 21.57 -28.52
C ALA A 256 16.57 22.47 -29.74
N ALA A 257 15.81 23.56 -29.85
CA ALA A 257 15.99 24.54 -30.92
C ALA A 257 15.44 25.93 -30.53
N LEU A 258 16.02 26.97 -31.12
CA LEU A 258 15.51 28.34 -31.10
C LEU A 258 15.19 28.76 -32.54
N GLU A 259 14.03 29.36 -32.74
CA GLU A 259 13.47 29.63 -34.07
C GLU A 259 12.95 31.06 -34.21
N TRP A 260 13.03 31.59 -35.43
CA TRP A 260 12.36 32.84 -35.83
C TRP A 260 11.30 32.56 -36.90
N ILE A 261 10.07 32.99 -36.63
CA ILE A 261 8.88 32.70 -37.40
C ILE A 261 8.23 34.02 -37.85
N PRO A 262 8.62 34.60 -38.99
CA PRO A 262 7.99 35.82 -39.49
C PRO A 262 6.53 35.55 -39.89
N ALA A 263 5.67 36.54 -39.72
CA ALA A 263 4.34 36.54 -40.30
C ALA A 263 4.43 37.04 -41.75
N VAL A 264 4.24 36.15 -42.73
CA VAL A 264 4.50 36.46 -44.14
C VAL A 264 3.20 36.48 -44.93
N ARG A 265 2.84 37.61 -45.55
CA ARG A 265 1.63 37.69 -46.38
C ARG A 265 1.81 36.91 -47.68
N HIS A 266 0.69 36.52 -48.29
CA HIS A 266 0.72 35.73 -49.52
C HIS A 266 1.62 36.31 -50.62
N GLY A 267 1.51 37.61 -50.87
CA GLY A 267 2.29 38.31 -51.90
C GLY A 267 3.79 38.39 -51.61
N GLU A 268 4.21 38.26 -50.35
CA GLU A 268 5.60 38.41 -49.91
C GLU A 268 6.35 37.08 -49.92
N ARG A 269 5.64 35.95 -49.94
CA ARG A 269 6.22 34.60 -49.89
C ARG A 269 7.35 34.40 -50.90
N ALA A 270 7.17 34.83 -52.15
CA ALA A 270 8.17 34.65 -53.20
C ALA A 270 9.48 35.39 -52.90
N ALA A 271 9.39 36.59 -52.30
CA ALA A 271 10.54 37.38 -51.91
C ALA A 271 11.31 36.73 -50.75
N TYR A 272 10.60 36.21 -49.72
CA TYR A 272 11.21 35.47 -48.62
C TYR A 272 11.91 34.18 -49.10
N GLU A 273 11.25 33.39 -49.96
CA GLU A 273 11.86 32.18 -50.54
C GLU A 273 13.11 32.53 -51.38
N ALA A 274 13.06 33.60 -52.18
CA ALA A 274 14.20 34.04 -53.00
C ALA A 274 15.37 34.57 -52.14
N ALA A 275 15.08 35.31 -51.07
CA ALA A 275 16.09 35.85 -50.16
C ALA A 275 16.93 34.74 -49.51
N VAL A 276 16.29 33.64 -49.08
CA VAL A 276 17.01 32.48 -48.54
C VAL A 276 17.82 31.77 -49.62
N ARG A 277 17.27 31.58 -50.82
CA ARG A 277 17.98 30.94 -51.95
C ARG A 277 19.21 31.71 -52.42
N ALA A 278 19.21 33.03 -52.25
CA ALA A 278 20.35 33.90 -52.54
C ALA A 278 21.39 33.93 -51.40
N SER A 279 21.10 33.34 -50.24
CA SER A 279 21.99 33.33 -49.08
C SER A 279 23.01 32.18 -49.12
N ALA A 280 24.11 32.33 -48.37
CA ALA A 280 25.18 31.33 -48.28
C ALA A 280 25.03 30.34 -47.10
N TRP A 281 23.93 30.41 -46.34
CA TRP A 281 23.70 29.60 -45.12
C TRP A 281 22.37 28.84 -45.21
N PRO A 282 22.21 27.62 -44.64
CA PRO A 282 23.20 26.86 -43.84
C PRO A 282 24.25 26.16 -44.70
N SER A 283 23.85 25.75 -45.90
CA SER A 283 24.73 25.43 -47.02
C SER A 283 24.07 25.88 -48.31
N LEU A 284 24.85 26.08 -49.37
CA LEU A 284 24.34 26.56 -50.66
C LEU A 284 23.26 25.61 -51.24
N ASP A 285 23.40 24.30 -51.04
CA ASP A 285 22.46 23.30 -51.56
C ASP A 285 21.12 23.30 -50.81
N VAL A 286 21.16 23.49 -49.48
CA VAL A 286 19.95 23.64 -48.68
C VAL A 286 19.25 24.95 -49.03
N ALA A 287 20.00 26.06 -49.06
CA ALA A 287 19.46 27.38 -49.36
C ALA A 287 18.71 27.39 -50.70
N ARG A 288 19.29 26.80 -51.76
CA ARG A 288 18.71 26.72 -53.10
C ARG A 288 17.37 25.97 -53.17
N THR A 289 17.14 25.04 -52.26
CA THR A 289 15.91 24.22 -52.24
C THR A 289 14.85 24.74 -51.26
N PHE A 290 15.16 25.81 -50.50
CA PHE A 290 14.25 26.40 -49.54
C PHE A 290 12.92 26.82 -50.17
N LYS A 291 11.83 26.46 -49.50
CA LYS A 291 10.45 26.79 -49.85
C LYS A 291 9.60 26.66 -48.60
N PHE A 292 8.46 27.35 -48.54
CA PHE A 292 7.52 27.10 -47.45
C PHE A 292 6.89 25.71 -47.65
N THR A 293 6.91 24.89 -46.61
CA THR A 293 6.42 23.51 -46.62
C THR A 293 5.30 23.28 -45.62
N GLU A 294 4.52 22.23 -45.82
CA GLU A 294 3.52 21.73 -44.87
C GLU A 294 3.52 20.19 -44.88
N ARG A 295 2.95 19.56 -43.85
CA ARG A 295 2.79 18.10 -43.83
C ARG A 295 1.63 17.68 -44.73
N SER A 296 1.86 16.67 -45.56
CA SER A 296 0.85 15.93 -46.32
C SER A 296 0.08 14.96 -45.39
N ALA A 297 -1.02 14.41 -45.89
CA ALA A 297 -1.77 13.34 -45.22
C ALA A 297 -0.89 12.12 -44.92
N ASP A 298 0.08 11.82 -45.80
CA ASP A 298 1.05 10.73 -45.64
C ASP A 298 2.27 11.12 -44.79
N SER A 299 2.19 12.20 -44.00
CA SER A 299 3.27 12.76 -43.15
C SER A 299 4.52 13.29 -43.86
N GLY A 300 4.64 13.18 -45.18
CA GLY A 300 5.72 13.81 -45.96
C GLY A 300 5.60 15.34 -46.07
N LEU A 301 6.72 16.04 -46.24
CA LEU A 301 6.74 17.50 -46.44
C LEU A 301 6.45 17.86 -47.91
N ILE A 302 5.38 18.63 -48.13
CA ILE A 302 4.98 19.16 -49.44
C ILE A 302 5.07 20.68 -49.45
N ARG A 303 4.97 21.32 -50.62
CA ARG A 303 4.92 22.79 -50.71
C ARG A 303 3.65 23.29 -49.99
N ALA A 304 3.80 24.30 -49.13
CA ALA A 304 2.68 24.91 -48.41
C ALA A 304 1.61 25.41 -49.39
N LYS A 305 0.34 25.05 -49.11
CA LYS A 305 -0.82 25.51 -49.89
C LYS A 305 -0.98 27.03 -49.78
N PRO A 306 -1.62 27.70 -50.76
CA PRO A 306 -1.92 29.13 -50.66
C PRO A 306 -2.67 29.49 -49.38
N ARG A 307 -2.09 30.38 -48.57
CA ARG A 307 -2.71 31.01 -47.39
C ARG A 307 -2.56 32.53 -47.45
N HIS A 308 -3.43 33.24 -46.75
CA HIS A 308 -3.32 34.70 -46.58
C HIS A 308 -2.05 35.09 -45.82
N LEU A 309 -1.75 34.32 -44.77
CA LEU A 309 -0.61 34.51 -43.89
C LEU A 309 0.09 33.16 -43.69
N TYR A 310 1.41 33.17 -43.73
CA TYR A 310 2.28 32.02 -43.47
C TYR A 310 3.13 32.29 -42.22
N PHE A 311 3.46 31.22 -41.52
CA PHE A 311 4.36 31.22 -40.36
C PHE A 311 5.50 30.21 -40.59
N PRO A 312 6.38 30.46 -41.57
CA PRO A 312 7.49 29.57 -41.87
C PRO A 312 8.53 29.63 -40.76
N VAL A 313 9.11 28.50 -40.38
CA VAL A 313 10.36 28.48 -39.61
C VAL A 313 11.46 29.06 -40.50
N TYR A 314 11.80 30.34 -40.29
CA TYR A 314 12.68 31.10 -41.15
C TYR A 314 14.12 31.11 -40.64
N TYR A 315 14.34 31.21 -39.33
CA TYR A 315 15.62 30.88 -38.68
C TYR A 315 15.43 29.69 -37.74
N VAL A 316 16.44 28.83 -37.63
CA VAL A 316 16.46 27.68 -36.74
C VAL A 316 17.89 27.39 -36.31
N GLU A 317 18.11 27.26 -35.01
CA GLU A 317 19.41 26.92 -34.43
C GLU A 317 19.22 25.88 -33.31
N PRO A 318 20.08 24.84 -33.23
CA PRO A 318 21.08 24.50 -34.25
C PRO A 318 20.37 24.03 -35.52
N TYR A 319 20.89 24.37 -36.70
CA TYR A 319 20.32 23.85 -37.95
C TYR A 319 20.45 22.32 -38.05
N GLN A 320 21.61 21.80 -37.65
CA GLN A 320 21.88 20.37 -37.70
C GLN A 320 20.97 19.61 -36.74
N GLY A 321 20.27 18.60 -37.27
CA GLY A 321 19.21 17.87 -36.57
C GLY A 321 17.83 18.46 -36.78
N ASN A 322 17.70 19.77 -37.06
CA ASN A 322 16.42 20.48 -37.22
C ASN A 322 16.08 20.83 -38.68
N GLU A 323 16.68 20.13 -39.65
CA GLU A 323 16.58 20.46 -41.08
C GLU A 323 15.13 20.35 -41.60
N THR A 324 14.35 19.44 -41.03
CA THR A 324 12.95 19.21 -41.42
C THR A 324 12.00 20.32 -40.95
N ALA A 325 12.37 21.05 -39.90
CA ALA A 325 11.62 22.21 -39.43
C ALA A 325 11.85 23.41 -40.36
N PHE A 326 13.03 23.53 -40.98
CA PHE A 326 13.40 24.69 -41.79
C PHE A 326 12.45 24.88 -43.00
N GLY A 327 11.72 26.00 -43.00
CA GLY A 327 10.69 26.33 -43.99
C GLY A 327 9.30 25.74 -43.71
N TYR A 328 9.14 24.93 -42.67
CA TYR A 328 7.84 24.40 -42.27
C TYR A 328 6.90 25.52 -41.82
N ASP A 329 5.72 25.60 -42.43
CA ASP A 329 4.69 26.57 -42.11
C ASP A 329 3.87 26.09 -40.91
N LEU A 330 4.11 26.69 -39.74
CA LEU A 330 3.38 26.40 -38.49
C LEU A 330 1.89 26.69 -38.63
N GLY A 331 1.49 27.60 -39.53
CA GLY A 331 0.11 27.90 -39.85
C GLY A 331 -0.65 26.77 -40.55
N SER A 332 0.06 25.73 -41.00
CA SER A 332 -0.54 24.53 -41.58
C SER A 332 -1.08 23.53 -40.54
N SER A 333 -0.69 23.67 -39.27
CA SER A 333 -1.12 22.81 -38.15
C SER A 333 -2.03 23.59 -37.21
N SER A 334 -3.20 23.03 -36.87
CA SER A 334 -4.17 23.66 -35.96
C SER A 334 -3.57 23.98 -34.59
N ASP A 335 -2.85 23.02 -34.00
CA ASP A 335 -2.38 23.12 -32.61
C ASP A 335 -1.22 24.11 -32.48
N ARG A 336 -0.34 24.15 -33.50
CA ARG A 336 0.76 25.12 -33.57
C ARG A 336 0.25 26.52 -33.84
N LEU A 337 -0.67 26.68 -34.81
CA LEU A 337 -1.30 27.96 -35.11
C LEU A 337 -2.06 28.52 -33.91
N GLU A 338 -2.77 27.67 -33.16
CA GLU A 338 -3.46 28.05 -31.94
C GLU A 338 -2.49 28.54 -30.86
N THR A 339 -1.32 27.89 -30.73
CA THR A 339 -0.26 28.34 -29.82
C THR A 339 0.23 29.75 -30.19
N LEU A 340 0.50 30.01 -31.47
CA LEU A 340 0.90 31.36 -31.95
C LEU A 340 -0.17 32.41 -31.65
N ARG A 341 -1.44 32.09 -31.95
CA ARG A 341 -2.57 33.01 -31.69
C ARG A 341 -2.74 33.33 -30.21
N ARG A 342 -2.57 32.34 -29.33
CA ARG A 342 -2.61 32.55 -27.88
C ARG A 342 -1.47 33.43 -27.41
N ALA A 343 -0.26 33.23 -27.92
CA ALA A 343 0.89 34.09 -27.64
C ALA A 343 0.60 35.54 -28.02
N ASN A 344 0.10 35.77 -29.23
CA ASN A 344 -0.27 37.10 -29.71
C ASN A 344 -1.35 37.76 -28.85
N PHE A 345 -2.40 37.01 -28.49
CA PHE A 345 -3.46 37.52 -27.62
C PHE A 345 -3.00 37.83 -26.20
N ALA A 346 -2.08 37.01 -25.65
CA ALA A 346 -1.50 37.21 -24.33
C ALA A 346 -0.48 38.36 -24.28
N GLY A 347 0.10 38.73 -25.43
CA GLY A 347 1.16 39.74 -25.52
C GLY A 347 2.50 39.27 -24.93
N GLY A 348 2.74 37.97 -24.90
CA GLY A 348 3.94 37.37 -24.31
C GLY A 348 4.01 35.87 -24.52
N PRO A 349 4.98 35.19 -23.88
CA PRO A 349 5.21 33.78 -24.14
C PRO A 349 4.05 32.89 -23.69
N THR A 350 3.75 31.90 -24.53
CA THR A 350 2.80 30.81 -24.21
C THR A 350 3.40 29.47 -24.60
N ILE A 351 2.97 28.42 -23.91
CA ILE A 351 3.44 27.04 -24.07
C ILE A 351 2.35 26.20 -24.75
N SER A 352 2.74 25.39 -25.73
CA SER A 352 1.86 24.46 -26.44
C SER A 352 1.45 23.28 -25.55
N GLU A 353 0.53 22.45 -26.03
CA GLU A 353 0.41 21.08 -25.51
C GLU A 353 1.67 20.30 -25.93
N GLN A 354 1.84 19.09 -25.40
CA GLN A 354 2.84 18.19 -25.94
C GLN A 354 2.54 17.96 -27.43
N ILE A 355 3.52 18.28 -28.26
CA ILE A 355 3.47 18.05 -29.70
C ILE A 355 4.41 16.91 -30.06
N ASP A 356 4.05 16.19 -31.11
CA ASP A 356 5.02 15.35 -31.80
C ASP A 356 6.00 16.27 -32.53
N LEU A 357 7.24 16.30 -32.03
CA LEU A 357 8.31 16.96 -32.75
C LEU A 357 8.42 16.31 -34.13
N VAL A 358 8.83 17.08 -35.13
CA VAL A 358 9.00 16.55 -36.50
C VAL A 358 10.02 15.40 -36.54
N GLN A 359 10.78 15.22 -35.44
CA GLN A 359 11.78 14.19 -35.14
C GLN A 359 11.29 13.04 -34.23
N ALA A 360 9.99 12.92 -33.92
CA ALA A 360 9.36 11.79 -33.20
C ALA A 360 9.62 11.64 -31.68
N GLU A 361 10.05 12.71 -31.00
CA GLU A 361 10.05 12.80 -29.53
C GLU A 361 8.94 13.74 -29.04
N ALA A 362 8.46 13.49 -27.81
CA ALA A 362 7.51 14.35 -27.12
C ALA A 362 8.16 15.70 -26.76
N GLY A 363 7.64 16.80 -27.31
CA GLY A 363 8.19 18.13 -27.06
C GLY A 363 7.13 19.18 -26.81
N LEU A 364 7.60 20.36 -26.44
CA LEU A 364 6.79 21.55 -26.21
C LEU A 364 7.33 22.69 -27.06
N LEU A 365 6.44 23.56 -27.51
CA LEU A 365 6.81 24.85 -28.09
C LEU A 365 6.48 25.92 -27.06
N ALA A 366 7.41 26.84 -26.81
CA ALA A 366 7.03 28.13 -26.27
C ALA A 366 7.20 29.19 -27.36
N ALA A 367 6.17 30.01 -27.55
CA ALA A 367 6.11 31.04 -28.58
C ALA A 367 5.87 32.40 -27.92
N SER A 368 6.66 33.40 -28.29
CA SER A 368 6.45 34.80 -27.90
C SER A 368 6.26 35.69 -29.13
N PRO A 369 5.24 36.56 -29.17
CA PRO A 369 4.96 37.42 -30.31
C PRO A 369 5.96 38.57 -30.38
N VAL A 370 6.41 38.94 -31.59
CA VAL A 370 7.16 40.18 -31.82
C VAL A 370 6.23 41.18 -32.49
N THR A 371 5.95 42.29 -31.81
CA THR A 371 4.98 43.28 -32.27
C THR A 371 5.62 44.40 -33.08
N HIS A 372 4.80 45.14 -33.84
CA HIS A 372 5.26 46.34 -34.55
C HIS A 372 5.49 47.52 -33.59
N HIS A 373 4.67 47.63 -32.55
CA HIS A 373 4.72 48.61 -31.47
C HIS A 373 4.23 47.95 -30.17
N ALA A 374 4.86 48.29 -29.03
CA ALA A 374 4.58 47.69 -27.72
C ALA A 374 3.10 47.75 -27.26
N ASP A 375 2.30 48.68 -27.80
CA ASP A 375 0.89 48.88 -27.42
C ASP A 375 -0.14 48.29 -28.42
N SER A 376 0.31 47.64 -29.51
CA SER A 376 -0.58 47.13 -30.57
C SER A 376 -0.89 45.65 -30.40
N THR A 377 -1.96 45.31 -29.68
CA THR A 377 -2.50 43.93 -29.60
C THR A 377 -3.50 43.59 -30.71
N THR A 378 -3.86 44.58 -31.55
CA THR A 378 -4.88 44.43 -32.60
C THR A 378 -4.32 44.25 -34.01
N GLU A 379 -3.04 44.48 -34.24
CA GLU A 379 -2.38 44.22 -35.54
C GLU A 379 -1.73 42.84 -35.57
N ASP A 380 -1.57 42.28 -36.79
CA ASP A 380 -0.79 41.07 -36.99
C ASP A 380 0.65 41.30 -36.50
N PRO A 381 1.26 40.36 -35.75
CA PRO A 381 2.62 40.52 -35.27
C PRO A 381 3.61 40.48 -36.44
N LYS A 382 4.81 41.06 -36.26
CA LYS A 382 5.94 40.89 -37.21
C LYS A 382 6.29 39.41 -37.37
N GLY A 383 6.11 38.64 -36.31
CA GLY A 383 6.43 37.23 -36.24
C GLY A 383 6.45 36.75 -34.80
N TYR A 384 7.12 35.63 -34.57
CA TYR A 384 7.27 35.01 -33.27
C TYR A 384 8.70 34.49 -33.09
N VAL A 385 9.22 34.62 -31.88
CA VAL A 385 10.38 33.84 -31.44
C VAL A 385 9.85 32.58 -30.77
N LEU A 386 10.36 31.42 -31.17
CA LEU A 386 9.98 30.14 -30.58
C LEU A 386 11.19 29.44 -29.96
N GLY A 387 10.95 28.73 -28.87
CA GLY A 387 11.82 27.68 -28.36
C GLY A 387 11.14 26.33 -28.45
N VAL A 388 11.90 25.32 -28.87
CA VAL A 388 11.50 23.92 -28.89
C VAL A 388 12.16 23.23 -27.70
N PHE A 389 11.36 22.63 -26.82
CA PHE A 389 11.84 21.99 -25.60
C PHE A 389 11.53 20.50 -25.63
N LYS A 390 12.51 19.69 -25.24
CA LYS A 390 12.31 18.26 -24.97
C LYS A 390 11.95 18.11 -23.50
N ILE A 391 10.81 17.46 -23.23
CA ILE A 391 10.32 17.32 -21.85
C ILE A 391 11.31 16.52 -20.99
N SER A 392 11.91 15.47 -21.55
CA SER A 392 12.94 14.66 -20.88
C SER A 392 14.11 15.52 -20.45
N ASP A 393 14.71 16.23 -21.40
CA ASP A 393 15.97 16.96 -21.20
C ASP A 393 15.75 18.12 -20.22
N LEU A 394 14.58 18.76 -20.29
CA LEU A 394 14.18 19.80 -19.35
C LEU A 394 14.04 19.27 -17.91
N LEU A 395 13.47 18.08 -17.73
CA LEU A 395 13.29 17.48 -16.41
C LEU A 395 14.60 16.91 -15.86
N ASP A 396 15.43 16.32 -16.72
CA ASP A 396 16.74 15.81 -16.37
C ASP A 396 17.66 16.96 -15.94
N ALA A 397 17.63 18.09 -16.65
CA ALA A 397 18.34 19.31 -16.26
C ALA A 397 17.79 19.91 -14.95
N ALA A 398 16.46 20.00 -14.80
CA ALA A 398 15.84 20.56 -13.60
C ALA A 398 16.18 19.75 -12.33
N TRP A 399 16.30 18.43 -12.46
CA TRP A 399 16.48 17.52 -11.33
C TRP A 399 17.85 16.84 -11.30
N GLU A 400 18.83 17.42 -12.00
CA GLU A 400 20.21 16.96 -11.96
C GLU A 400 20.72 16.93 -10.51
N GLY A 401 21.32 15.81 -10.11
CA GLY A 401 21.84 15.60 -8.76
C GLY A 401 20.75 15.36 -7.69
N ILE A 402 19.48 15.26 -8.06
CA ILE A 402 18.41 14.81 -7.15
C ILE A 402 18.31 13.29 -7.20
N ASP A 403 18.54 12.64 -6.07
CA ASP A 403 18.30 11.21 -5.91
C ASP A 403 16.79 10.93 -6.00
N THR A 404 16.36 10.31 -7.11
CA THR A 404 14.97 9.85 -7.32
C THR A 404 14.83 8.33 -7.20
N ASP A 405 15.84 7.63 -6.67
CA ASP A 405 15.82 6.17 -6.53
C ASP A 405 14.81 5.72 -5.49
N HIS A 406 14.53 6.57 -4.50
CA HIS A 406 13.64 6.26 -3.38
C HIS A 406 12.18 6.65 -3.60
N PHE A 407 11.86 7.46 -4.60
CA PHE A 407 10.50 7.92 -4.84
C PHE A 407 10.17 7.93 -6.33
N SER A 408 8.91 7.65 -6.66
CA SER A 408 8.42 7.83 -8.02
C SER A 408 7.90 9.25 -8.19
N VAL A 409 8.24 9.85 -9.32
CA VAL A 409 7.83 11.20 -9.72
C VAL A 409 7.08 11.08 -11.03
N GLN A 410 5.96 11.81 -11.12
CA GLN A 410 5.15 11.90 -12.32
C GLN A 410 4.78 13.34 -12.58
N VAL A 411 4.92 13.78 -13.82
CA VAL A 411 4.52 15.11 -14.27
C VAL A 411 3.37 14.98 -15.24
N TYR A 412 2.28 15.67 -14.96
CA TYR A 412 1.09 15.70 -15.80
C TYR A 412 0.77 17.11 -16.25
N ASP A 413 0.31 17.26 -17.49
CA ASP A 413 -0.46 18.42 -17.91
C ASP A 413 -1.94 18.18 -17.57
N VAL A 414 -2.51 19.09 -16.79
CA VAL A 414 -3.92 19.08 -16.36
C VAL A 414 -4.66 20.34 -16.82
N THR A 415 -4.13 21.06 -17.81
CA THR A 415 -4.71 22.30 -18.31
C THR A 415 -6.14 22.10 -18.81
N ASP A 416 -6.41 21.00 -19.52
CA ASP A 416 -7.76 20.58 -19.87
C ASP A 416 -8.24 19.54 -18.83
N PRO A 417 -9.28 19.83 -18.03
CA PRO A 417 -9.79 18.90 -17.03
C PRO A 417 -10.33 17.59 -17.62
N ASN A 418 -10.61 17.54 -18.92
CA ASN A 418 -11.07 16.35 -19.63
C ASN A 418 -9.95 15.54 -20.28
N LYS A 419 -8.73 16.10 -20.36
CA LYS A 419 -7.57 15.48 -21.01
C LYS A 419 -6.38 15.48 -20.05
N LEU A 420 -6.27 14.40 -19.29
CA LEU A 420 -5.09 14.15 -18.45
C LEU A 420 -3.94 13.64 -19.31
N GLN A 421 -2.87 14.41 -19.41
CA GLN A 421 -1.71 14.05 -20.22
C GLN A 421 -0.47 13.82 -19.35
N LEU A 422 0.10 12.61 -19.41
CA LEU A 422 1.37 12.31 -18.77
C LEU A 422 2.52 12.89 -19.62
N LEU A 423 3.30 13.79 -19.03
CA LEU A 423 4.46 14.39 -19.67
C LEU A 423 5.73 13.56 -19.41
N TRP A 424 5.88 13.06 -18.18
CA TRP A 424 7.08 12.29 -17.79
C TRP A 424 6.84 11.47 -16.52
N SER A 425 7.58 10.37 -16.37
CA SER A 425 7.57 9.52 -15.17
C SER A 425 8.85 8.71 -15.05
N ASN A 426 9.43 8.61 -13.85
CA ASN A 426 10.50 7.65 -13.53
C ASN A 426 9.96 6.33 -12.93
N ALA A 427 8.63 6.15 -12.86
CA ALA A 427 8.03 4.93 -12.35
C ALA A 427 8.29 3.76 -13.33
N ALA A 428 8.99 2.73 -12.86
CA ALA A 428 9.35 1.56 -13.66
C ALA A 428 8.15 0.65 -13.98
N ASN A 429 7.09 0.67 -13.16
CA ASN A 429 5.93 -0.20 -13.32
C ASN A 429 4.78 0.54 -14.03
N PRO A 430 4.25 0.03 -15.16
CA PRO A 430 3.12 0.63 -15.86
C PRO A 430 1.86 0.79 -14.99
N GLU A 431 1.68 -0.02 -13.94
CA GLU A 431 0.56 0.12 -13.00
C GLU A 431 0.65 1.40 -12.15
N ASP A 432 1.85 1.86 -11.82
CA ASP A 432 2.07 3.12 -11.08
C ASP A 432 1.70 4.35 -11.93
N VAL A 433 1.75 4.20 -13.26
CA VAL A 433 1.39 5.23 -14.24
C VAL A 433 -0.13 5.32 -14.43
N ARG A 434 -0.87 4.23 -14.17
CA ARG A 434 -2.32 4.08 -14.46
C ARG A 434 -3.26 4.78 -13.48
N SER A 435 -2.81 5.78 -12.71
CA SER A 435 -3.75 6.58 -11.93
C SER A 435 -4.51 7.53 -12.87
N THR A 436 -5.76 7.20 -13.19
CA THR A 436 -6.67 8.02 -14.01
C THR A 436 -7.01 9.38 -13.39
N THR A 437 -6.58 9.64 -12.16
CA THR A 437 -6.95 10.83 -11.38
C THR A 437 -5.78 11.78 -11.12
N ALA A 438 -4.56 11.50 -11.60
CA ALA A 438 -3.34 12.25 -11.26
C ALA A 438 -3.17 12.52 -9.75
N ARG A 439 -3.68 11.61 -8.90
CA ARG A 439 -3.59 11.74 -7.44
C ARG A 439 -2.55 10.78 -6.89
N PRO A 440 -1.64 11.24 -6.02
CA PRO A 440 -0.51 10.44 -5.56
C PRO A 440 -0.88 9.38 -4.50
N GLY A 441 -2.15 9.23 -4.13
CA GLY A 441 -2.60 8.29 -3.10
C GLY A 441 -2.42 8.82 -1.67
N LEU A 442 -2.62 7.96 -0.66
CA LEU A 442 -2.64 8.37 0.76
C LEU A 442 -1.28 8.85 1.31
N TRP A 443 -0.20 8.37 0.69
CA TRP A 443 1.18 8.52 1.16
C TRP A 443 2.05 9.40 0.27
N GLY A 444 1.51 9.86 -0.86
CA GLY A 444 2.26 10.71 -1.78
C GLY A 444 1.86 12.18 -1.66
N ALA A 445 2.64 13.03 -2.32
CA ALA A 445 2.45 14.48 -2.34
C ALA A 445 2.17 14.96 -3.75
N ARG A 446 1.40 16.05 -3.84
CA ARG A 446 0.99 16.68 -5.09
C ARG A 446 1.29 18.16 -5.02
N ARG A 447 1.90 18.70 -6.08
CA ARG A 447 2.08 20.13 -6.27
C ARG A 447 1.60 20.55 -7.65
N GLU A 448 0.70 21.53 -7.67
CA GLU A 448 0.23 22.17 -8.90
C GLU A 448 1.13 23.35 -9.24
N LEU A 449 1.39 23.51 -10.53
CA LEU A 449 2.29 24.50 -11.11
C LEU A 449 1.54 25.25 -12.21
N LEU A 450 1.41 26.57 -12.05
CA LEU A 450 0.93 27.44 -13.11
C LEU A 450 2.13 27.92 -13.92
N LEU A 451 2.24 27.46 -15.17
CA LEU A 451 3.31 27.73 -16.12
C LEU A 451 2.73 28.48 -17.32
N TRP A 452 2.73 29.81 -17.27
CA TRP A 452 2.08 30.68 -18.27
C TRP A 452 0.61 30.28 -18.49
N ASN A 453 0.28 29.69 -19.63
CA ASN A 453 -1.06 29.24 -20.01
C ASN A 453 -1.29 27.74 -19.73
N ARG A 454 -0.38 27.06 -19.04
CA ARG A 454 -0.46 25.64 -18.70
C ARG A 454 -0.53 25.41 -17.20
N THR A 455 -1.31 24.41 -16.81
CA THR A 455 -1.36 23.93 -15.42
C THR A 455 -0.79 22.53 -15.37
N TRP A 456 0.39 22.40 -14.77
CA TRP A 456 1.05 21.11 -14.59
C TRP A 456 0.95 20.65 -13.15
N VAL A 457 1.08 19.34 -12.95
CA VAL A 457 1.09 18.72 -11.62
C VAL A 457 2.30 17.82 -11.50
N VAL A 458 3.09 18.05 -10.45
CA VAL A 458 4.14 17.13 -9.99
C VAL A 458 3.57 16.27 -8.87
N ASN A 459 3.62 14.96 -9.07
CA ASN A 459 3.23 13.97 -8.09
C ASN A 459 4.46 13.19 -7.63
N VAL A 460 4.60 13.01 -6.32
CA VAL A 460 5.66 12.20 -5.71
C VAL A 460 5.06 11.11 -4.86
N ARG A 461 5.53 9.87 -5.00
CA ARG A 461 5.14 8.74 -4.14
C ARG A 461 6.38 8.01 -3.62
N PRO A 462 6.37 7.51 -2.37
CA PRO A 462 7.46 6.68 -1.88
C PRO A 462 7.47 5.33 -2.61
N LYS A 463 8.65 4.86 -3.04
CA LYS A 463 8.81 3.47 -3.49
C LYS A 463 8.85 2.53 -2.28
N LEU A 464 8.58 1.24 -2.49
CA LEU A 464 8.66 0.22 -1.44
C LEU A 464 10.02 0.22 -0.71
N SER A 465 11.12 0.40 -1.44
CA SER A 465 12.48 0.49 -0.88
C SER A 465 12.61 1.59 0.18
N PHE A 466 11.96 2.73 -0.03
CA PHE A 466 11.96 3.84 0.93
C PHE A 466 11.19 3.46 2.20
N LEU A 467 10.05 2.77 2.10
CA LEU A 467 9.27 2.37 3.27
C LEU A 467 10.02 1.40 4.20
N PHE A 468 10.89 0.55 3.65
CA PHE A 468 11.72 -0.36 4.45
C PHE A 468 12.88 0.36 5.16
N LEU A 469 13.44 1.41 4.55
CA LEU A 469 14.54 2.19 5.12
C LEU A 469 14.07 3.30 6.06
N TYR A 470 12.85 3.81 5.86
CA TYR A 470 12.30 4.94 6.60
C TYR A 470 12.35 4.81 8.13
N PRO A 471 12.00 3.66 8.75
CA PRO A 471 12.11 3.54 10.20
C PRO A 471 13.56 3.60 10.71
N PHE A 472 14.56 3.29 9.87
CA PHE A 472 15.98 3.33 10.22
C PHE A 472 16.64 4.69 9.92
N ALA A 473 16.23 5.37 8.83
CA ALA A 473 16.76 6.68 8.45
C ALA A 473 16.51 7.77 9.50
N LEU A 474 15.38 7.68 10.22
CA LEU A 474 15.05 8.58 11.33
C LEU A 474 15.93 8.35 12.58
N LEU A 475 16.35 7.10 12.84
CA LEU A 475 17.26 6.78 13.94
C LEU A 475 18.68 7.28 13.66
N THR A 476 19.11 7.28 12.40
CA THR A 476 20.42 7.80 11.99
C THR A 476 20.46 9.33 11.92
N ALA A 477 19.40 9.99 11.44
CA ALA A 477 19.33 11.46 11.39
C ALA A 477 19.30 12.11 12.78
N ALA A 478 18.79 11.41 13.81
CA ALA A 478 18.83 11.87 15.20
C ALA A 478 20.22 11.72 15.86
N SER A 479 21.20 11.13 15.17
CA SER A 479 22.54 10.84 15.70
C SER A 479 23.67 11.66 15.08
N GLU A 480 23.39 12.55 14.13
CA GLU A 480 24.39 13.51 13.62
C GLU A 480 24.46 14.74 14.55
N PRO A 481 25.62 15.03 15.16
CA PRO A 481 25.79 16.22 15.97
C PRO A 481 25.91 17.47 15.08
N VAL A 482 25.20 18.52 15.50
CA VAL A 482 25.21 19.88 14.92
C VAL A 482 26.60 20.50 14.89
#